data_AF-A0A2D8D512-F1
#
_entry.id   AF-A0A2D8D512-F1
#
_cell.length_a   1.000
_cell.length_b   1.000
_cell.length_c   1.000
_cell.angle_alpha   90.00
_cell.angle_beta   90.00
_cell.angle_gamma   90.00
#
_symmetry.space_group_name_H-M   'P 1'
#
loop_
_entity.id
_entity.type
_entity.pdbx_description
1 polymer ?
#
loop_
_entity_poly.entity_id
_entity_poly.type
_entity_poly.pdbx_seq_one_letter_code
_entity_poly.pdbx_strand_id
1 'polypeptide(L)'
;MRGRLGILEARRAEFDRRRQAAGGSLPRSDWWRFEYVSNPYLLGCPDDRLDLRFHDVMTNLTELGHNSLIGLPPIDEPNEFMRKFTHLLEEYGVRGGLPVWKEIPRQEVDYFADGGPIAALMFKDYVPPAGPILVKYGRREFLEPMLREGVIRISPAGYYGDASHSDAVRDDEVSRTFCIPTWRERLDGRTCTEIQGHRVEYREDDVVLPLVVPDYHLYSLCDQIYYRMPTDFEADAAVVIRDPIRFKQRMISAFLALHPDSETLEGPVIYYDPYLDYTKFKVPEMAKHFGYAYQREVRIVFRPRSRPTRPLEPVFVRIGSMEDYADLLWA
;
A
#
# COMPACT_ATOMS: atom_id res chain seq x y z
N MET A 1 -3.97 20.52 -22.12
CA MET A 1 -5.18 19.97 -21.47
C MET A 1 -6.41 19.93 -22.39
N ARG A 2 -6.91 21.06 -22.95
CA ARG A 2 -8.12 21.08 -23.81
C ARG A 2 -8.13 20.04 -24.94
N GLY A 3 -7.01 19.90 -25.67
CA GLY A 3 -6.90 18.88 -26.73
C GLY A 3 -7.07 17.44 -26.21
N ARG A 4 -6.48 17.13 -25.05
CA ARG A 4 -6.62 15.81 -24.39
C ARG A 4 -8.06 15.55 -23.98
N LEU A 5 -8.75 16.55 -23.40
CA LEU A 5 -10.16 16.43 -23.04
C LEU A 5 -11.02 16.13 -24.27
N GLY A 6 -10.82 16.83 -25.40
CA GLY A 6 -11.59 16.57 -26.62
C GLY A 6 -11.46 15.13 -27.12
N ILE A 7 -10.27 14.52 -26.99
CA ILE A 7 -10.07 13.10 -27.31
C ILE A 7 -10.88 12.21 -26.36
N LEU A 8 -10.85 12.49 -25.05
CA LEU A 8 -11.59 11.73 -24.04
C LEU A 8 -13.11 11.86 -24.23
N GLU A 9 -13.61 13.04 -24.57
CA GLU A 9 -15.03 13.28 -24.88
C GLU A 9 -15.50 12.50 -26.11
N ALA A 10 -14.67 12.46 -27.16
CA ALA A 10 -14.96 11.65 -28.35
C ALA A 10 -15.02 10.15 -28.01
N ARG A 11 -14.07 9.66 -27.21
CA ARG A 11 -14.06 8.27 -26.70
C ARG A 11 -15.26 7.97 -25.81
N ARG A 12 -15.65 8.89 -24.93
CA ARG A 12 -16.86 8.77 -24.10
C ARG A 12 -18.10 8.62 -24.97
N ALA A 13 -18.27 9.47 -25.98
CA ALA A 13 -19.39 9.38 -26.91
C ALA A 13 -19.41 8.06 -27.69
N GLU A 14 -18.24 7.52 -28.05
CA GLU A 14 -18.11 6.20 -28.66
C GLU A 14 -18.59 5.08 -27.72
N PHE A 15 -18.11 5.04 -26.48
CA PHE A 15 -18.55 4.06 -25.50
C PHE A 15 -20.04 4.15 -25.20
N ASP A 16 -20.60 5.36 -25.11
CA ASP A 16 -22.04 5.56 -24.92
C ASP A 16 -22.85 4.97 -26.09
N ARG A 17 -22.43 5.18 -27.34
CA ARG A 17 -23.07 4.55 -28.52
C ARG A 17 -22.99 3.03 -28.47
N ARG A 18 -21.81 2.47 -28.15
CA ARG A 18 -21.60 1.02 -28.04
C ARG A 18 -22.48 0.42 -26.94
N ARG A 19 -22.55 1.07 -25.79
CA ARG A 19 -23.39 0.70 -24.65
C ARG A 19 -24.87 0.69 -25.04
N GLN A 20 -25.35 1.74 -25.71
CA GLN A 20 -26.74 1.82 -26.19
C GLN A 20 -27.07 0.71 -27.20
N ALA A 21 -26.18 0.48 -28.17
CA ALA A 21 -26.35 -0.58 -29.17
C ALA A 21 -26.36 -1.99 -28.55
N ALA A 22 -25.66 -2.18 -27.44
CA ALA A 22 -25.61 -3.44 -26.69
C ALA A 22 -26.62 -3.51 -25.53
N GLY A 23 -27.71 -2.72 -25.57
CA GLY A 23 -28.79 -2.79 -24.58
C GLY A 23 -28.38 -2.38 -23.17
N GLY A 24 -27.39 -1.49 -23.03
CA GLY A 24 -26.87 -1.03 -21.76
C GLY A 24 -25.62 -1.77 -21.26
N SER A 25 -25.15 -2.79 -21.98
CA SER A 25 -23.99 -3.60 -21.59
C SER A 25 -22.70 -3.18 -22.29
N LEU A 26 -21.57 -3.41 -21.63
CA LEU A 26 -20.23 -3.33 -22.19
C LEU A 26 -19.38 -4.47 -21.60
N PRO A 27 -18.35 -4.95 -22.31
CA PRO A 27 -17.31 -5.78 -21.71
C PRO A 27 -16.72 -5.08 -20.48
N ARG A 28 -16.31 -5.84 -19.45
CA ARG A 28 -15.76 -5.30 -18.19
C ARG A 28 -14.64 -4.29 -18.42
N SER A 29 -13.71 -4.62 -19.32
CA SER A 29 -12.58 -3.75 -19.65
C SER A 29 -13.01 -2.46 -20.36
N ASP A 30 -14.11 -2.47 -21.12
CA ASP A 30 -14.70 -1.27 -21.72
C ASP A 30 -15.48 -0.45 -20.70
N TRP A 31 -16.10 -1.09 -19.71
CA TRP A 31 -16.73 -0.38 -18.59
C TRP A 31 -15.72 0.46 -17.80
N TRP A 32 -14.56 -0.09 -17.48
CA TRP A 32 -13.50 0.66 -16.79
C TRP A 32 -12.96 1.82 -17.63
N ARG A 33 -12.80 1.62 -18.94
CA ARG A 33 -12.42 2.71 -19.85
C ARG A 33 -13.49 3.79 -19.90
N PHE A 34 -14.74 3.38 -20.04
CA PHE A 34 -15.89 4.28 -20.10
C PHE A 34 -16.03 5.11 -18.82
N GLU A 35 -15.79 4.49 -17.67
CA GLU A 35 -15.75 5.17 -16.38
C GLU A 35 -14.67 6.25 -16.35
N TYR A 36 -13.43 5.90 -16.73
CA TYR A 36 -12.34 6.88 -16.75
C TYR A 36 -12.65 8.08 -17.64
N VAL A 37 -13.05 7.85 -18.89
CA VAL A 37 -13.36 8.94 -19.83
C VAL A 37 -14.59 9.75 -19.42
N SER A 38 -15.47 9.18 -18.58
CA SER A 38 -16.61 9.90 -17.99
C SER A 38 -16.20 10.82 -16.85
N ASN A 39 -15.12 10.50 -16.13
CA ASN A 39 -14.56 11.33 -15.07
C ASN A 39 -13.02 11.22 -15.06
N PRO A 40 -12.32 11.95 -15.95
CA PRO A 40 -10.88 11.77 -16.16
C PRO A 40 -10.07 12.46 -15.06
N TYR A 41 -10.10 11.88 -13.87
CA TYR A 41 -9.54 12.46 -12.65
C TYR A 41 -8.02 12.64 -12.69
N LEU A 42 -7.31 11.99 -13.63
CA LEU A 42 -5.87 12.15 -13.83
C LEU A 42 -5.52 13.13 -14.96
N LEU A 43 -6.50 13.70 -15.68
CA LEU A 43 -6.27 14.61 -16.81
C LEU A 43 -5.37 15.80 -16.45
N GLY A 44 -5.53 16.25 -15.20
CA GLY A 44 -4.79 17.35 -14.61
C GLY A 44 -3.50 16.96 -13.90
N CYS A 45 -3.26 15.67 -13.69
CA CYS A 45 -2.13 15.16 -12.93
C CYS A 45 -0.81 15.51 -13.64
N PRO A 46 0.19 16.04 -12.92
CA PRO A 46 1.57 16.16 -13.41
C PRO A 46 2.13 14.80 -13.87
N ASP A 47 3.07 14.83 -14.82
CA ASP A 47 3.64 13.61 -15.42
C ASP A 47 4.43 12.78 -14.39
N ASP A 48 5.22 13.42 -13.51
CA ASP A 48 5.99 12.76 -12.46
C ASP A 48 5.10 11.98 -11.46
N ARG A 49 3.98 12.58 -11.04
CA ARG A 49 2.98 11.93 -10.16
C ARG A 49 2.23 10.81 -10.90
N LEU A 50 1.97 11.00 -12.20
CA LEU A 50 1.34 9.96 -13.02
C LEU A 50 2.26 8.75 -13.18
N ASP A 51 3.56 8.98 -13.38
CA ASP A 51 4.58 7.95 -13.50
C ASP A 51 4.76 7.18 -12.19
N LEU A 52 4.79 7.87 -11.05
CA LEU A 52 4.80 7.22 -9.74
C LEU A 52 3.55 6.35 -9.53
N ARG A 53 2.37 6.86 -9.92
CA ARG A 53 1.12 6.08 -9.88
C ARG A 53 1.20 4.86 -10.79
N PHE A 54 1.79 4.98 -11.97
CA PHE A 54 1.99 3.86 -12.89
C PHE A 54 2.86 2.78 -12.27
N HIS A 55 3.98 3.19 -11.67
CA HIS A 55 4.85 2.30 -10.89
C HIS A 55 4.06 1.58 -9.80
N ASP A 56 3.34 2.32 -8.96
CA ASP A 56 2.61 1.74 -7.83
C ASP A 56 1.56 0.73 -8.29
N VAL A 57 0.78 1.05 -9.32
CA VAL A 57 -0.21 0.10 -9.87
C VAL A 57 0.46 -1.15 -10.43
N MET A 58 1.55 -1.00 -11.18
CA MET A 58 2.27 -2.13 -11.77
C MET A 58 2.97 -3.01 -10.73
N THR A 59 3.54 -2.42 -9.68
CA THR A 59 4.12 -3.14 -8.54
C THR A 59 3.07 -3.99 -7.84
N ASN A 60 1.85 -3.48 -7.71
CA ASN A 60 0.72 -4.21 -7.12
C ASN A 60 0.06 -5.22 -8.07
N LEU A 61 0.22 -5.07 -9.39
CA LEU A 61 -0.18 -6.06 -10.37
C LEU A 61 0.82 -7.21 -10.52
N THR A 62 1.99 -7.13 -9.89
CA THR A 62 3.02 -8.16 -9.97
C THR A 62 3.04 -8.98 -8.68
N GLU A 63 2.70 -10.27 -8.79
CA GLU A 63 2.73 -11.22 -7.68
C GLU A 63 3.77 -12.30 -7.98
N LEU A 64 4.57 -12.68 -6.98
CA LEU A 64 5.42 -13.86 -7.06
C LEU A 64 4.69 -15.05 -6.41
N GLY A 65 4.37 -16.06 -7.21
CA GLY A 65 3.66 -17.26 -6.77
C GLY A 65 4.56 -18.26 -6.03
N HIS A 66 3.93 -19.21 -5.34
CA HIS A 66 4.63 -20.31 -4.66
C HIS A 66 5.42 -21.23 -5.61
N ASN A 67 5.09 -21.19 -6.90
CA ASN A 67 5.78 -21.89 -7.98
C ASN A 67 6.97 -21.10 -8.54
N SER A 68 7.36 -20.01 -7.87
CA SER A 68 8.44 -19.11 -8.29
C SER A 68 8.21 -18.45 -9.65
N LEU A 69 6.95 -18.33 -10.09
CA LEU A 69 6.57 -17.61 -11.29
C LEU A 69 5.96 -16.25 -10.95
N ILE A 70 6.28 -15.25 -11.77
CA ILE A 70 5.61 -13.96 -11.73
C ILE A 70 4.23 -14.11 -12.39
N GLY A 71 3.20 -13.66 -11.70
CA GLY A 71 1.82 -13.65 -12.17
C GLY A 71 1.11 -12.35 -11.86
N LEU A 72 -0.17 -12.30 -12.26
CA LEU A 72 -1.09 -11.22 -11.93
C LEU A 72 -1.96 -11.63 -10.74
N PRO A 73 -2.35 -10.67 -9.86
CA PRO A 73 -3.35 -10.94 -8.84
C PRO A 73 -4.72 -11.24 -9.47
N PRO A 74 -5.66 -11.81 -8.70
CA PRO A 74 -7.04 -11.98 -9.15
C PRO A 74 -7.66 -10.68 -9.64
N ILE A 75 -8.46 -10.75 -10.71
CA ILE A 75 -9.09 -9.55 -11.31
C ILE A 75 -9.99 -8.81 -10.31
N ASP A 76 -10.67 -9.56 -9.43
CA ASP A 76 -11.65 -9.04 -8.48
C ASP A 76 -11.02 -8.75 -7.10
N GLU A 77 -9.71 -8.48 -7.05
CA GLU A 77 -9.05 -8.12 -5.79
C GLU A 77 -9.54 -6.75 -5.25
N PRO A 78 -9.56 -6.55 -3.91
CA PRO A 78 -10.28 -5.43 -3.29
C PRO A 78 -9.80 -4.02 -3.66
N ASN A 79 -8.57 -3.89 -4.14
CA ASN A 79 -7.96 -2.60 -4.50
C ASN A 79 -8.14 -2.27 -5.99
N GLU A 80 -8.71 -3.15 -6.79
CA GLU A 80 -9.04 -2.97 -8.20
C GLU A 80 -7.87 -2.46 -9.10
N PHE A 81 -6.66 -2.99 -8.93
CA PHE A 81 -5.46 -2.58 -9.67
C PHE A 81 -5.60 -2.76 -11.19
N MET A 82 -6.31 -3.78 -11.66
CA MET A 82 -6.58 -3.95 -13.09
C MET A 82 -7.45 -2.83 -13.68
N ARG A 83 -8.41 -2.32 -12.89
CA ARG A 83 -9.23 -1.16 -13.24
C ARG A 83 -8.38 0.11 -13.25
N LYS A 84 -7.58 0.34 -12.20
CA LYS A 84 -6.63 1.47 -12.12
C LYS A 84 -5.63 1.47 -13.28
N PHE A 85 -5.09 0.31 -13.66
CA PHE A 85 -4.22 0.16 -14.82
C PHE A 85 -4.95 0.51 -16.12
N THR A 86 -6.19 0.06 -16.27
CA THR A 86 -7.01 0.42 -17.43
C THR A 86 -7.26 1.93 -17.52
N HIS A 87 -7.46 2.62 -16.40
CA HIS A 87 -7.54 4.08 -16.36
C HIS A 87 -6.23 4.75 -16.79
N LEU A 88 -5.09 4.22 -16.34
CA LEU A 88 -3.77 4.70 -16.77
C LEU A 88 -3.56 4.54 -18.28
N LEU A 89 -4.00 3.43 -18.88
CA LEU A 89 -3.92 3.24 -20.34
C LEU A 89 -4.69 4.32 -21.12
N GLU A 90 -5.88 4.72 -20.62
CA GLU A 90 -6.66 5.79 -21.24
C GLU A 90 -5.96 7.14 -21.09
N GLU A 91 -5.39 7.44 -19.92
CA GLU A 91 -4.68 8.70 -19.68
C GLU A 91 -3.39 8.81 -20.51
N TYR A 92 -2.55 7.77 -20.50
CA TYR A 92 -1.33 7.75 -21.31
C TYR A 92 -1.64 7.75 -22.81
N GLY A 93 -2.74 7.13 -23.23
CA GLY A 93 -3.22 7.18 -24.61
C GLY A 93 -3.42 8.61 -25.13
N VAL A 94 -3.89 9.53 -24.28
CA VAL A 94 -4.04 10.96 -24.66
C VAL A 94 -2.79 11.81 -24.39
N ARG A 95 -1.81 11.27 -23.67
CA ARG A 95 -0.50 11.91 -23.41
C ARG A 95 0.57 11.54 -24.43
N GLY A 96 0.31 10.57 -25.31
CA GLY A 96 1.20 10.21 -26.41
C GLY A 96 1.89 8.86 -26.25
N GLY A 97 1.52 8.07 -25.24
CA GLY A 97 2.06 6.73 -25.03
C GLY A 97 2.32 6.42 -23.55
N LEU A 98 2.62 5.15 -23.28
CA LEU A 98 3.04 4.67 -21.96
C LEU A 98 4.41 5.26 -21.57
N PRO A 99 4.67 5.43 -20.26
CA PRO A 99 5.97 5.90 -19.80
C PRO A 99 7.02 4.82 -20.06
N VAL A 100 8.29 5.23 -20.18
CA VAL A 100 9.40 4.29 -20.25
C VAL A 100 9.62 3.73 -18.85
N TRP A 101 9.23 2.48 -18.63
CA TRP A 101 9.28 1.84 -17.30
C TRP A 101 10.63 1.97 -16.58
N LYS A 102 11.74 1.93 -17.31
CA LYS A 102 13.11 2.06 -16.76
C LYS A 102 13.46 3.48 -16.30
N GLU A 103 12.74 4.49 -16.78
CA GLU A 103 12.97 5.89 -16.45
C GLU A 103 12.18 6.33 -15.21
N ILE A 104 11.23 5.50 -14.75
CA ILE A 104 10.48 5.75 -13.52
C ILE A 104 11.39 5.41 -12.33
N PRO A 105 11.67 6.36 -11.41
CA PRO A 105 12.51 6.11 -10.24
C PRO A 105 11.95 4.96 -9.40
N ARG A 106 12.71 3.86 -9.28
CA ARG A 106 12.33 2.66 -8.51
C ARG A 106 13.56 1.92 -8.00
N GLN A 107 13.42 1.16 -6.92
CA GLN A 107 14.35 0.10 -6.57
C GLN A 107 14.21 -1.07 -7.56
N GLU A 108 15.31 -1.45 -8.21
CA GLU A 108 15.33 -2.68 -8.99
C GLU A 108 15.42 -3.87 -8.04
N VAL A 109 14.35 -4.66 -7.97
CA VAL A 109 14.34 -5.92 -7.23
C VAL A 109 14.45 -7.06 -8.25
N ASP A 110 15.57 -7.78 -8.21
CA ASP A 110 15.77 -8.98 -9.00
C ASP A 110 15.49 -10.22 -8.14
N TYR A 111 14.26 -10.74 -8.24
CA TYR A 111 13.84 -11.95 -7.55
C TYR A 111 14.59 -13.23 -7.99
N PHE A 112 15.40 -13.17 -9.04
CA PHE A 112 16.05 -14.34 -9.64
C PHE A 112 17.59 -14.23 -9.68
N ALA A 113 18.18 -13.18 -9.10
CA ALA A 113 19.62 -12.92 -9.13
C ALA A 113 20.46 -14.14 -8.71
N ASP A 114 20.02 -14.87 -7.68
CA ASP A 114 20.73 -16.01 -7.09
C ASP A 114 20.16 -17.38 -7.50
N GLY A 115 19.61 -17.49 -8.72
CA GLY A 115 19.08 -18.75 -9.25
C GLY A 115 17.63 -19.08 -8.84
N GLY A 116 16.97 -18.15 -8.14
CA GLY A 116 15.54 -18.20 -7.84
C GLY A 116 15.17 -17.33 -6.63
N PRO A 117 13.86 -17.19 -6.34
CA PRO A 117 13.42 -16.38 -5.22
C PRO A 117 13.82 -16.99 -3.87
N ILE A 118 14.36 -16.16 -2.96
CA ILE A 118 14.75 -16.56 -1.60
C ILE A 118 13.62 -17.28 -0.86
N ALA A 119 12.37 -16.85 -1.08
CA ALA A 119 11.20 -17.50 -0.49
C ALA A 119 11.06 -18.98 -0.87
N ALA A 120 11.44 -19.37 -2.09
CA ALA A 120 11.35 -20.76 -2.52
C ALA A 120 12.30 -21.67 -1.73
N LEU A 121 13.45 -21.14 -1.31
CA LEU A 121 14.38 -21.82 -0.40
C LEU A 121 13.84 -21.82 1.03
N MET A 122 13.43 -20.64 1.52
CA MET A 122 12.97 -20.42 2.89
C MET A 122 11.74 -21.28 3.26
N PHE A 123 10.78 -21.41 2.35
CA PHE A 123 9.54 -22.15 2.57
C PHE A 123 9.54 -23.54 1.94
N LYS A 124 10.72 -24.05 1.56
CA LYS A 124 10.85 -25.38 0.95
C LYS A 124 10.32 -26.43 1.92
N ASP A 125 9.41 -27.27 1.42
CA ASP A 125 8.76 -28.36 2.16
C ASP A 125 7.93 -27.89 3.39
N TYR A 126 7.76 -26.58 3.59
CA TYR A 126 6.92 -26.05 4.65
C TYR A 126 5.45 -26.13 4.25
N VAL A 127 4.64 -26.76 5.09
CA VAL A 127 3.19 -26.81 4.90
C VAL A 127 2.56 -25.86 5.93
N PRO A 128 2.04 -24.70 5.51
CA PRO A 128 1.36 -23.80 6.43
C PRO A 128 0.11 -24.46 7.01
N PRO A 129 -0.29 -24.13 8.26
CA PRO A 129 -1.52 -24.65 8.83
C PRO A 129 -2.74 -24.17 8.03
N ALA A 130 -3.82 -24.95 8.05
CA ALA A 130 -5.05 -24.61 7.31
C ALA A 130 -5.82 -23.41 7.89
N GLY A 131 -5.46 -22.95 9.08
CA GLY A 131 -6.08 -21.80 9.75
C GLY A 131 -5.39 -20.47 9.44
N PRO A 132 -5.94 -19.35 9.93
CA PRO A 132 -5.31 -18.04 9.82
C PRO A 132 -3.90 -18.05 10.42
N ILE A 133 -2.95 -17.42 9.74
CA ILE A 133 -1.59 -17.21 10.21
C ILE A 133 -1.23 -15.73 10.19
N LEU A 134 -0.12 -15.40 10.82
CA LEU A 134 0.59 -14.14 10.58
C LEU A 134 2.03 -14.46 10.27
N VAL A 135 2.67 -13.66 9.42
CA VAL A 135 4.08 -13.87 9.05
C VAL A 135 4.87 -12.60 9.31
N LYS A 136 5.99 -12.74 10.02
CA LYS A 136 6.98 -11.68 10.17
C LYS A 136 8.22 -12.01 9.35
N TYR A 137 8.54 -11.17 8.39
CA TYR A 137 9.80 -11.23 7.64
C TYR A 137 10.86 -10.34 8.28
N GLY A 138 12.12 -10.77 8.24
CA GLY A 138 13.25 -9.99 8.74
C GLY A 138 14.54 -10.80 8.82
N ARG A 139 15.56 -10.23 9.47
CA ARG A 139 16.82 -10.92 9.70
C ARG A 139 16.71 -11.96 10.81
N ARG A 140 17.31 -13.13 10.61
CA ARG A 140 17.32 -14.25 11.56
C ARG A 140 17.84 -13.85 12.93
N GLU A 141 18.91 -13.05 12.97
CA GLU A 141 19.50 -12.57 14.23
C GLU A 141 18.50 -11.81 15.12
N PHE A 142 17.44 -11.23 14.54
CA PHE A 142 16.36 -10.57 15.27
C PHE A 142 15.15 -11.46 15.49
N LEU A 143 14.85 -12.34 14.53
CA LEU A 143 13.68 -13.22 14.60
C LEU A 143 13.88 -14.43 15.52
N GLU A 144 15.11 -14.90 15.69
CA GLU A 144 15.42 -16.02 16.59
C GLU A 144 15.23 -15.66 18.07
N PRO A 145 15.70 -14.50 18.59
CA PRO A 145 15.33 -14.00 19.92
C PRO A 145 13.83 -13.74 20.08
N MET A 146 13.16 -13.25 19.02
CA MET A 146 11.71 -13.07 19.03
C MET A 146 11.00 -14.41 19.26
N LEU A 147 11.39 -15.48 18.55
CA LEU A 147 10.78 -16.80 18.73
C LEU A 147 11.07 -17.38 20.12
N ARG A 148 12.36 -17.42 20.52
CA ARG A 148 12.80 -18.16 21.73
C ARG A 148 12.45 -17.44 23.03
N GLU A 149 12.59 -16.12 23.04
CA GLU A 149 12.45 -15.32 24.26
C GLU A 149 11.20 -14.44 24.27
N GLY A 150 10.55 -14.26 23.11
CA GLY A 150 9.44 -13.33 22.95
C GLY A 150 9.88 -11.86 22.97
N VAL A 151 11.14 -11.56 22.64
CA VAL A 151 11.64 -10.18 22.62
C VAL A 151 11.20 -9.51 21.33
N ILE A 152 10.36 -8.49 21.45
CA ILE A 152 9.81 -7.78 20.29
C ILE A 152 10.05 -6.28 20.43
N ARG A 153 10.67 -5.71 19.39
CA ARG A 153 10.81 -4.27 19.21
C ARG A 153 9.58 -3.73 18.47
N ILE A 154 8.90 -2.78 19.08
CA ILE A 154 7.77 -2.04 18.51
C ILE A 154 8.25 -0.61 18.28
N SER A 155 8.25 -0.18 17.02
CA SER A 155 8.78 1.13 16.62
C SER A 155 7.66 2.16 16.49
N PRO A 156 7.97 3.45 16.68
CA PRO A 156 7.05 4.53 16.33
C PRO A 156 6.87 4.63 14.82
N ALA A 157 5.73 5.14 14.38
CA ALA A 157 5.37 5.33 12.98
C ALA A 157 6.40 6.24 12.27
N GLY A 158 6.82 7.31 12.95
CA GLY A 158 7.84 8.23 12.44
C GLY A 158 9.20 7.59 12.15
N TYR A 159 9.51 6.43 12.73
CA TYR A 159 10.77 5.69 12.46
C TYR A 159 10.88 5.28 10.99
N TYR A 160 9.75 4.88 10.38
CA TYR A 160 9.73 4.34 9.02
C TYR A 160 9.93 5.41 7.94
N GLY A 161 9.83 6.70 8.27
CA GLY A 161 10.09 7.79 7.33
C GLY A 161 11.58 8.05 7.03
N ASP A 162 12.50 7.35 7.69
CA ASP A 162 13.95 7.55 7.52
C ASP A 162 14.43 7.09 6.13
N ALA A 163 15.20 7.93 5.45
CA ALA A 163 15.72 7.66 4.11
C ALA A 163 16.77 6.52 4.06
N SER A 164 17.28 6.07 5.20
CA SER A 164 18.19 4.92 5.31
C SER A 164 17.49 3.56 5.22
N HIS A 165 16.15 3.52 5.24
CA HIS A 165 15.37 2.31 5.04
C HIS A 165 15.25 1.94 3.55
N SER A 166 15.12 0.63 3.26
CA SER A 166 14.79 0.16 1.90
C SER A 166 13.41 0.66 1.47
N ASP A 167 13.11 0.72 0.17
CA ASP A 167 11.84 1.31 -0.31
C ASP A 167 10.61 0.52 0.18
N ALA A 168 10.75 -0.77 0.49
CA ALA A 168 9.67 -1.56 1.08
C ALA A 168 9.40 -1.21 2.57
N VAL A 169 10.42 -0.72 3.27
CA VAL A 169 10.34 -0.32 4.69
C VAL A 169 10.09 1.17 4.85
N ARG A 170 10.63 1.99 3.94
CA ARG A 170 10.50 3.44 3.98
C ARG A 170 9.06 3.83 3.69
N ASP A 171 8.36 4.29 4.72
CA ASP A 171 6.99 4.77 4.59
C ASP A 171 6.76 5.99 5.48
N ASP A 172 6.08 6.99 4.91
CA ASP A 172 5.60 8.13 5.67
C ASP A 172 4.32 7.73 6.41
N GLU A 173 4.48 7.07 7.55
CA GLU A 173 3.36 6.53 8.33
C GLU A 173 2.54 7.59 9.08
N VAL A 174 3.03 8.84 9.12
CA VAL A 174 2.43 9.95 9.86
C VAL A 174 1.84 11.04 8.96
N SER A 175 2.11 11.01 7.65
CA SER A 175 1.47 11.87 6.66
C SER A 175 0.66 11.05 5.66
N ARG A 176 -0.48 11.58 5.23
CA ARG A 176 -1.34 10.97 4.23
C ARG A 176 -1.68 12.03 3.19
N THR A 177 -1.37 11.76 1.94
CA THR A 177 -1.58 12.72 0.86
C THR A 177 -2.84 12.37 0.07
N PHE A 178 -3.72 13.35 -0.11
CA PHE A 178 -4.87 13.28 -1.02
C PHE A 178 -4.71 14.30 -2.15
N CYS A 179 -5.17 13.96 -3.35
CA CYS A 179 -5.07 14.82 -4.52
C CYS A 179 -6.47 15.14 -5.03
N ILE A 180 -6.91 16.40 -4.95
CA ILE A 180 -8.19 16.83 -5.52
C ILE A 180 -7.95 17.28 -6.96
N PRO A 181 -8.55 16.61 -7.97
CA PRO A 181 -8.41 17.01 -9.36
C PRO A 181 -8.93 18.44 -9.61
N THR A 182 -8.14 19.26 -10.29
CA THR A 182 -8.48 20.67 -10.60
C THR A 182 -8.68 20.93 -12.09
N TRP A 183 -8.73 19.87 -12.91
CA TRP A 183 -8.72 19.98 -14.35
C TRP A 183 -9.92 20.76 -14.89
N ARG A 184 -11.09 20.69 -14.25
CA ARG A 184 -12.30 21.44 -14.68
C ARG A 184 -12.09 22.93 -14.50
N GLU A 185 -11.66 23.32 -13.30
CA GLU A 185 -11.40 24.70 -12.94
C GLU A 185 -10.28 25.30 -13.80
N ARG A 186 -9.21 24.53 -14.06
CA ARG A 186 -8.11 24.96 -14.95
C ARG A 186 -8.56 25.16 -16.39
N LEU A 187 -9.50 24.35 -16.90
CA LEU A 187 -10.05 24.55 -18.25
C LEU A 187 -10.87 25.84 -18.37
N ASP A 188 -11.50 26.27 -17.27
CA ASP A 188 -12.20 27.55 -17.14
C ASP A 188 -11.23 28.73 -16.91
N GLY A 189 -9.91 28.48 -16.89
CA GLY A 189 -8.88 29.50 -16.66
C GLY A 189 -8.70 29.89 -15.20
N ARG A 190 -9.27 29.12 -14.25
CA ARG A 190 -9.08 29.34 -12.82
C ARG A 190 -7.76 28.73 -12.37
N THR A 191 -7.10 29.40 -11.44
CA THR A 191 -5.82 28.97 -10.83
C THR A 191 -5.93 28.78 -9.31
N CYS A 192 -7.11 29.05 -8.75
CA CYS A 192 -7.42 28.89 -7.35
C CYS A 192 -8.89 28.54 -7.13
N THR A 193 -9.19 27.99 -5.97
CA THR A 193 -10.56 27.74 -5.49
C THR A 193 -10.66 28.07 -4.00
N GLU A 194 -11.87 28.21 -3.51
CA GLU A 194 -12.13 28.45 -2.09
C GLU A 194 -12.57 27.15 -1.41
N ILE A 195 -11.82 26.71 -0.40
CA ILE A 195 -12.12 25.51 0.38
C ILE A 195 -12.27 25.93 1.84
N GLN A 196 -13.46 25.74 2.41
CA GLN A 196 -13.76 26.11 3.81
C GLN A 196 -13.40 27.58 4.15
N GLY A 197 -13.60 28.52 3.22
CA GLY A 197 -13.26 29.94 3.42
C GLY A 197 -11.79 30.29 3.18
N HIS A 198 -10.95 29.31 2.83
CA HIS A 198 -9.54 29.52 2.51
C HIS A 198 -9.32 29.47 1.00
N ARG A 199 -8.62 30.47 0.46
CA ARG A 199 -8.17 30.48 -0.93
C ARG A 199 -7.00 29.50 -1.10
N VAL A 200 -7.21 28.47 -1.91
CA VAL A 200 -6.21 27.46 -2.25
C VAL A 200 -5.76 27.69 -3.69
N GLU A 201 -4.49 28.03 -3.87
CA GLU A 201 -3.87 28.15 -5.19
C GLU A 201 -3.34 26.79 -5.64
N TYR A 202 -3.65 26.40 -6.87
CA TYR A 202 -3.14 25.15 -7.48
C TYR A 202 -2.49 25.38 -8.84
N ARG A 203 -2.65 26.57 -9.45
CA ARG A 203 -1.98 26.96 -10.71
C ARG A 203 -2.14 25.89 -11.80
N GLU A 204 -1.09 25.14 -12.08
CA GLU A 204 -1.02 24.10 -13.11
C GLU A 204 -1.01 22.67 -12.54
N ASP A 205 -1.31 22.48 -11.26
CA ASP A 205 -1.39 21.18 -10.58
C ASP A 205 -2.80 20.95 -9.99
N ASP A 206 -3.05 19.74 -9.52
CA ASP A 206 -4.12 19.37 -8.61
C ASP A 206 -3.84 19.89 -7.19
N VAL A 207 -4.88 20.01 -6.36
CA VAL A 207 -4.69 20.39 -4.95
C VAL A 207 -4.18 19.18 -4.19
N VAL A 208 -3.02 19.31 -3.57
CA VAL A 208 -2.42 18.29 -2.71
C VAL A 208 -2.73 18.62 -1.25
N LEU A 209 -3.47 17.74 -0.59
CA LEU A 209 -3.86 17.88 0.82
C LEU A 209 -3.08 16.89 1.68
N PRO A 210 -2.06 17.35 2.43
CA PRO A 210 -1.42 16.53 3.44
C PRO A 210 -2.30 16.47 4.69
N LEU A 211 -2.54 15.25 5.18
CA LEU A 211 -3.11 14.99 6.49
C LEU A 211 -2.01 14.43 7.38
N VAL A 212 -1.62 15.20 8.39
CA VAL A 212 -0.62 14.79 9.37
C VAL A 212 -1.32 14.23 10.59
N VAL A 213 -0.93 13.03 11.01
CA VAL A 213 -1.43 12.38 12.22
C VAL A 213 -0.38 12.38 13.32
N PRO A 214 -0.79 12.39 14.60
CA PRO A 214 0.14 12.19 15.71
C PRO A 214 0.88 10.87 15.57
N ASP A 215 2.14 10.84 16.00
CA ASP A 215 2.95 9.63 16.02
C ASP A 215 2.35 8.56 16.96
N TYR A 216 2.54 7.29 16.60
CA TYR A 216 1.99 6.13 17.29
C TYR A 216 2.95 4.95 17.15
N HIS A 217 2.87 3.96 18.04
CA HIS A 217 3.65 2.73 17.88
C HIS A 217 2.90 1.76 16.98
N LEU A 218 3.62 1.03 16.13
CA LEU A 218 3.03 0.00 15.29
C LEU A 218 3.93 -1.22 15.17
N TYR A 219 3.27 -2.35 14.90
CA TYR A 219 3.92 -3.61 14.59
C TYR A 219 3.26 -4.27 13.39
N SER A 220 4.02 -4.41 12.30
CA SER A 220 3.54 -4.88 10.99
C SER A 220 3.89 -6.33 10.73
N LEU A 221 2.91 -7.08 10.22
CA LEU A 221 2.98 -8.48 9.80
C LEU A 221 2.29 -8.65 8.45
N CYS A 222 2.45 -9.80 7.80
CA CYS A 222 1.60 -10.25 6.69
C CYS A 222 0.54 -11.23 7.19
N ASP A 223 -0.61 -11.31 6.51
CA ASP A 223 -1.71 -12.24 6.82
C ASP A 223 -1.51 -13.68 6.29
N GLN A 224 -0.50 -13.89 5.43
CA GLN A 224 -0.10 -15.20 4.92
C GLN A 224 1.34 -15.16 4.39
N ILE A 225 1.79 -16.28 3.84
CA ILE A 225 3.11 -16.38 3.20
C ILE A 225 3.05 -15.77 1.81
N TYR A 226 3.87 -14.75 1.57
CA TYR A 226 4.05 -14.10 0.28
C TYR A 226 5.47 -14.26 -0.20
N TYR A 227 5.65 -14.80 -1.41
CA TYR A 227 6.96 -15.23 -1.90
C TYR A 227 7.85 -14.07 -2.35
N ARG A 228 7.29 -12.87 -2.58
CA ARG A 228 8.09 -11.67 -2.87
C ARG A 228 8.68 -11.02 -1.62
N MET A 229 8.07 -11.22 -0.44
CA MET A 229 8.42 -10.48 0.78
C MET A 229 9.85 -10.69 1.26
N PRO A 230 10.42 -11.92 1.22
CA PRO A 230 11.82 -12.09 1.60
C PRO A 230 12.77 -11.20 0.81
N THR A 231 12.58 -11.08 -0.51
CA THR A 231 13.43 -10.22 -1.34
C THR A 231 13.12 -8.73 -1.12
N ASP A 232 11.83 -8.35 -1.10
CA ASP A 232 11.43 -6.94 -0.93
C ASP A 232 11.90 -6.34 0.40
N PHE A 233 11.92 -7.15 1.47
CA PHE A 233 12.35 -6.74 2.82
C PHE A 233 13.80 -7.09 3.15
N GLU A 234 14.59 -7.60 2.18
CA GLU A 234 15.96 -8.07 2.40
C GLU A 234 16.05 -9.04 3.61
N ALA A 235 15.06 -9.93 3.72
CA ALA A 235 14.90 -10.85 4.82
C ALA A 235 15.48 -12.23 4.49
N ASP A 236 16.32 -12.74 5.39
CA ASP A 236 16.87 -14.10 5.34
C ASP A 236 16.03 -15.10 6.17
N ALA A 237 15.04 -14.62 6.92
CA ALA A 237 14.17 -15.45 7.75
C ALA A 237 12.72 -14.94 7.83
N ALA A 238 11.83 -15.85 8.22
CA ALA A 238 10.44 -15.59 8.53
C ALA A 238 9.99 -16.31 9.80
N VAL A 239 9.19 -15.65 10.62
CA VAL A 239 8.44 -16.28 11.72
C VAL A 239 6.99 -16.45 11.29
N VAL A 240 6.53 -17.70 11.16
CA VAL A 240 5.14 -18.04 10.88
C VAL A 240 4.40 -18.29 12.19
N ILE A 241 3.46 -17.42 12.51
CA ILE A 241 2.67 -17.44 13.74
C ILE A 241 1.37 -18.20 13.46
N ARG A 242 1.27 -19.43 13.98
CA ARG A 242 0.14 -20.35 13.78
C ARG A 242 -1.08 -20.04 14.66
N ASP A 243 -0.88 -19.29 15.74
CA ASP A 243 -1.96 -18.78 16.60
C ASP A 243 -1.92 -17.24 16.68
N PRO A 244 -2.48 -16.55 15.67
CA PRO A 244 -2.54 -15.09 15.64
C PRO A 244 -3.22 -14.47 16.85
N ILE A 245 -4.25 -15.11 17.40
CA ILE A 245 -5.02 -14.57 18.52
C ILE A 245 -4.14 -14.54 19.77
N ARG A 246 -3.49 -15.66 20.09
CA ARG A 246 -2.59 -15.75 21.24
C ARG A 246 -1.41 -14.79 21.12
N PHE A 247 -0.83 -14.67 19.93
CA PHE A 247 0.27 -13.73 19.68
C PHE A 247 -0.15 -12.28 19.96
N LYS A 248 -1.24 -11.83 19.33
CA LYS A 248 -1.75 -10.45 19.47
C LYS A 248 -2.10 -10.15 20.91
N GLN A 249 -2.80 -11.06 21.61
CA GLN A 249 -3.12 -10.90 23.03
C GLN A 249 -1.87 -10.71 23.88
N ARG A 250 -0.86 -11.57 23.74
CA ARG A 250 0.38 -11.46 24.53
C ARG A 250 1.14 -10.17 24.25
N MET A 251 1.26 -9.77 22.98
CA MET A 251 1.91 -8.52 22.60
C MET A 251 1.17 -7.31 23.16
N ILE A 252 -0.15 -7.25 22.97
CA ILE A 252 -0.98 -6.15 23.45
C ILE A 252 -0.91 -6.05 24.98
N SER A 253 -1.05 -7.16 25.70
CA SER A 253 -0.94 -7.17 27.15
C SER A 253 0.44 -6.72 27.63
N ALA A 254 1.53 -7.17 27.00
CA ALA A 254 2.88 -6.78 27.39
C ALA A 254 3.15 -5.28 27.13
N PHE A 255 2.65 -4.74 26.02
CA PHE A 255 2.79 -3.32 25.72
C PHE A 255 1.96 -2.46 26.68
N LEU A 256 0.69 -2.81 26.91
CA LEU A 256 -0.20 -2.05 27.81
C LEU A 256 0.24 -2.11 29.27
N ALA A 257 0.99 -3.15 29.69
CA ALA A 257 1.61 -3.17 31.01
C ALA A 257 2.68 -2.09 31.19
N LEU A 258 3.37 -1.69 30.10
CA LEU A 258 4.36 -0.60 30.11
C LEU A 258 3.71 0.77 29.82
N HIS A 259 2.66 0.79 29.01
CA HIS A 259 1.99 2.00 28.52
C HIS A 259 0.46 1.90 28.68
N PRO A 260 -0.08 1.94 29.92
CA PRO A 260 -1.49 1.69 30.20
C PRO A 260 -2.46 2.73 29.61
N ASP A 261 -1.95 3.92 29.27
CA ASP A 261 -2.74 4.99 28.66
C ASP A 261 -2.82 4.91 27.12
N SER A 262 -2.35 3.81 26.52
CA SER A 262 -2.43 3.61 25.07
C SER A 262 -3.75 2.95 24.67
N GLU A 263 -4.26 3.34 23.52
CA GLU A 263 -5.36 2.65 22.86
C GLU A 263 -4.83 1.72 21.77
N THR A 264 -5.49 0.59 21.59
CA THR A 264 -5.05 -0.44 20.66
C THR A 264 -6.00 -0.59 19.50
N LEU A 265 -5.42 -0.79 18.32
CA LEU A 265 -6.12 -1.13 17.10
C LEU A 265 -5.38 -2.31 16.46
N GLU A 266 -6.09 -3.28 15.93
CA GLU A 266 -5.48 -4.39 15.21
C GLU A 266 -6.32 -4.78 14.00
N GLY A 267 -5.65 -5.25 12.95
CA GLY A 267 -6.34 -5.75 11.77
C GLY A 267 -5.59 -5.50 10.45
N PRO A 268 -6.20 -5.88 9.32
CA PRO A 268 -5.65 -5.60 8.01
C PRO A 268 -5.63 -4.10 7.75
N VAL A 269 -4.59 -3.66 7.03
CA VAL A 269 -4.44 -2.28 6.58
C VAL A 269 -5.44 -1.97 5.47
N ILE A 270 -6.00 -0.77 5.53
CA ILE A 270 -6.86 -0.21 4.49
C ILE A 270 -5.99 0.58 3.53
N TYR A 271 -5.88 0.11 2.30
CA TYR A 271 -5.13 0.80 1.26
C TYR A 271 -6.01 1.85 0.58
N TYR A 272 -5.52 3.08 0.52
CA TYR A 272 -6.27 4.20 -0.08
C TYR A 272 -5.58 4.71 -1.35
N ASP A 273 -6.40 5.03 -2.34
CA ASP A 273 -6.01 5.81 -3.51
C ASP A 273 -6.13 7.32 -3.23
N PRO A 274 -5.04 8.12 -3.33
CA PRO A 274 -5.06 9.57 -3.11
C PRO A 274 -6.09 10.32 -3.95
N TYR A 275 -6.49 9.78 -5.10
CA TYR A 275 -7.39 10.43 -6.04
C TYR A 275 -8.85 9.97 -5.94
N LEU A 276 -9.12 8.81 -5.34
CA LEU A 276 -10.45 8.17 -5.39
C LEU A 276 -11.04 7.88 -4.01
N ASP A 277 -10.21 7.65 -2.99
CA ASP A 277 -10.63 7.00 -1.74
C ASP A 277 -10.74 7.95 -0.54
N TYR A 278 -11.23 9.17 -0.75
CA TYR A 278 -11.37 10.19 0.31
C TYR A 278 -12.24 9.76 1.50
N THR A 279 -13.07 8.72 1.34
CA THR A 279 -14.03 8.24 2.37
C THR A 279 -13.67 6.89 2.98
N LYS A 280 -12.74 6.13 2.38
CA LYS A 280 -12.25 4.86 2.96
C LYS A 280 -11.41 5.09 4.21
N PHE A 281 -10.88 6.30 4.35
CA PHE A 281 -9.98 6.72 5.40
C PHE A 281 -10.76 7.16 6.65
N LYS A 282 -10.95 6.25 7.62
CA LYS A 282 -11.58 6.54 8.92
C LYS A 282 -10.64 6.43 10.11
N VAL A 283 -9.65 5.55 9.99
CA VAL A 283 -8.67 5.25 11.04
C VAL A 283 -7.29 5.41 10.41
N PRO A 284 -6.69 6.61 10.50
CA PRO A 284 -5.42 6.94 9.85
C PRO A 284 -4.30 5.92 10.08
N GLU A 285 -4.20 5.42 11.30
CA GLU A 285 -3.15 4.51 11.75
C GLU A 285 -3.26 3.12 11.10
N MET A 286 -4.46 2.79 10.61
CA MET A 286 -4.77 1.56 9.89
C MET A 286 -4.85 1.79 8.38
N ALA A 287 -4.52 2.98 7.88
CA ALA A 287 -4.59 3.31 6.46
C ALA A 287 -3.19 3.52 5.89
N LYS A 288 -2.94 3.02 4.68
CA LYS A 288 -1.65 3.13 3.98
C LYS A 288 -1.84 3.47 2.51
N HIS A 289 -0.88 4.14 1.91
CA HIS A 289 -0.92 4.42 0.47
C HIS A 289 -1.04 3.11 -0.33
N PHE A 290 -1.89 3.07 -1.35
CA PHE A 290 -2.11 1.83 -2.11
C PHE A 290 -0.85 1.29 -2.80
N GLY A 291 0.16 2.13 -3.03
CA GLY A 291 1.46 1.70 -3.57
C GLY A 291 2.07 0.55 -2.77
N TYR A 292 1.76 0.45 -1.48
CA TYR A 292 2.22 -0.62 -0.60
C TYR A 292 1.22 -1.79 -0.42
N ALA A 293 0.15 -1.87 -1.21
CA ALA A 293 -0.90 -2.89 -1.01
C ALA A 293 -0.41 -4.33 -1.23
N TYR A 294 0.64 -4.51 -2.02
CA TYR A 294 1.29 -5.78 -2.27
C TYR A 294 1.81 -6.43 -0.98
N GLN A 295 2.12 -5.62 0.04
CA GLN A 295 2.60 -6.08 1.35
C GLN A 295 1.52 -6.80 2.16
N ARG A 296 0.24 -6.53 1.89
CA ARG A 296 -0.94 -7.15 2.54
C ARG A 296 -0.78 -7.21 4.07
N GLU A 297 -0.55 -6.02 4.57
CA GLU A 297 -0.10 -5.76 5.92
C GLU A 297 -1.25 -5.92 6.92
N VAL A 298 -0.95 -6.58 8.04
CA VAL A 298 -1.75 -6.60 9.26
C VAL A 298 -0.97 -5.84 10.32
N ARG A 299 -1.62 -4.84 10.93
CA ARG A 299 -1.02 -4.00 11.96
C ARG A 299 -1.57 -4.34 13.34
N ILE A 300 -0.71 -4.14 14.33
CA ILE A 300 -1.09 -3.88 15.71
C ILE A 300 -0.57 -2.48 16.03
N VAL A 301 -1.48 -1.56 16.31
CA VAL A 301 -1.20 -0.15 16.57
C VAL A 301 -1.44 0.15 18.05
N PHE A 302 -0.56 0.95 18.64
CA PHE A 302 -0.71 1.53 19.96
C PHE A 302 -0.65 3.05 19.85
N ARG A 303 -1.80 3.69 19.96
CA ARG A 303 -1.91 5.15 19.90
C ARG A 303 -1.96 5.74 21.32
N PRO A 304 -1.15 6.75 21.65
CA PRO A 304 -1.29 7.48 22.91
C PRO A 304 -2.64 8.20 22.98
N ARG A 305 -3.35 8.12 24.11
CA ARG A 305 -4.61 8.87 24.32
C ARG A 305 -4.43 10.39 24.31
N SER A 306 -3.26 10.83 24.73
CA SER A 306 -2.86 12.23 24.75
C SER A 306 -1.73 12.44 23.76
N ARG A 307 -1.74 13.57 23.05
CA ARG A 307 -0.68 13.90 22.11
C ARG A 307 0.69 13.85 22.83
N PRO A 308 1.68 13.10 22.32
CA PRO A 308 3.00 13.05 22.93
C PRO A 308 3.62 14.44 23.01
N THR A 309 4.24 14.75 24.15
CA THR A 309 5.00 16.00 24.34
C THR A 309 6.46 15.87 23.90
N ARG A 310 6.89 14.64 23.59
CA ARG A 310 8.22 14.28 23.09
C ARG A 310 8.07 13.27 21.95
N PRO A 311 9.07 13.15 21.05
CA PRO A 311 9.12 12.07 20.07
C PRO A 311 8.99 10.70 20.76
N LEU A 312 8.28 9.78 20.12
CA LEU A 312 8.16 8.42 20.62
C LEU A 312 9.46 7.66 20.35
N GLU A 313 9.87 6.83 21.29
CA GLU A 313 11.03 5.95 21.16
C GLU A 313 10.57 4.50 20.93
N PRO A 314 11.39 3.64 20.29
CA PRO A 314 11.09 2.22 20.19
C PRO A 314 10.93 1.57 21.57
N VAL A 315 9.92 0.71 21.69
CA VAL A 315 9.61 -0.03 22.92
C VAL A 315 9.98 -1.50 22.72
N PHE A 316 10.64 -2.10 23.70
CA PHE A 316 10.92 -3.52 23.72
C PHE A 316 10.01 -4.22 24.72
N VAL A 317 9.24 -5.19 24.26
CA VAL A 317 8.37 -6.03 25.09
C VAL A 317 8.91 -7.47 25.13
N ARG A 318 8.62 -8.18 26.22
CA ARG A 318 8.91 -9.61 26.36
C ARG A 318 7.60 -10.38 26.53
N ILE A 319 7.23 -11.19 25.54
CA ILE A 319 5.96 -11.94 25.51
C ILE A 319 6.10 -13.43 25.89
N GLY A 320 7.32 -13.83 26.26
CA GLY A 320 7.67 -15.23 26.51
C GLY A 320 7.89 -16.02 25.22
N SER A 321 8.42 -17.25 25.34
CA SER A 321 8.67 -18.11 24.18
C SER A 321 7.39 -18.29 23.34
N MET A 322 7.61 -18.25 22.02
CA MET A 322 6.61 -18.43 20.99
C MET A 322 6.70 -19.82 20.33
N GLU A 323 7.67 -20.66 20.71
CA GLU A 323 8.00 -21.93 20.05
C GLU A 323 6.80 -22.89 19.95
N ASP A 324 5.85 -22.82 20.88
CA ASP A 324 4.68 -23.68 20.88
C ASP A 324 3.59 -23.25 19.87
N TYR A 325 3.63 -22.01 19.37
CA TYR A 325 2.63 -21.48 18.40
C TYR A 325 3.24 -20.72 17.21
N ALA A 326 4.55 -20.73 17.03
CA ALA A 326 5.21 -20.14 15.87
C ALA A 326 6.38 -21.01 15.37
N ASP A 327 6.70 -20.89 14.09
CA ASP A 327 7.84 -21.54 13.43
C ASP A 327 8.81 -20.47 12.95
N LEU A 328 10.12 -20.71 13.07
CA LEU A 328 11.14 -19.93 12.39
C LEU A 328 11.63 -20.70 11.16
N LEU A 329 11.63 -20.03 10.01
CA LEU A 329 12.09 -20.54 8.73
C LEU A 329 13.15 -19.58 8.19
N TRP A 330 14.15 -20.09 7.47
CA TRP A 330 15.24 -19.28 6.92
C TRP A 330 15.77 -19.93 5.64
N ALA A 331 16.36 -19.11 4.78
CA ALA A 331 16.98 -19.55 3.53
C ALA A 331 18.40 -20.08 3.72
#